data_AF-A0A7J3KZL3-F1
#
_entry.id   AF-A0A7J3KZL3-F1
#
_cell.length_a   1.000
_cell.length_b   1.000
_cell.length_c   1.000
_cell.angle_alpha   90.00
_cell.angle_beta   90.00
_cell.angle_gamma   90.00
#
_symmetry.space_group_name_H-M   'P 1'
#
loop_
_entity.id
_entity.type
_entity.pdbx_description
1 polymer ?
#
loop_
_entity_poly.entity_id
_entity_poly.type
_entity_poly.pdbx_seq_one_letter_code
_entity_poly.pdbx_strand_id
1 'polypeptide(L)' 'MEVKLLIVYDSYTGNTEEMAKAVAEGAEKAGAKVVLKKVEEVIAEDFMEYDGFAFGTPTHCGTMSSK' A
#
# COMPACT_ATOMS: atom_id res chain seq x y z
N MET A 1 -4.70 -21.39 3.62
CA MET A 1 -3.64 -20.52 3.06
C MET A 1 -3.91 -19.12 3.57
N GLU A 2 -2.92 -18.50 4.20
CA GLU A 2 -3.00 -17.12 4.69
C GLU A 2 -2.70 -16.19 3.50
N VAL A 3 -3.64 -15.30 3.15
CA VAL A 3 -3.44 -14.32 2.06
C VAL A 3 -2.60 -13.17 2.57
N LYS A 4 -1.45 -12.93 1.95
CA LYS A 4 -0.55 -11.82 2.27
C LYS A 4 -0.74 -10.68 1.29
N LEU A 5 -1.02 -9.49 1.79
CA LEU A 5 -1.19 -8.28 0.97
C LEU A 5 -0.11 -7.26 1.28
N LEU A 6 0.44 -6.66 0.24
CA LEU A 6 1.33 -5.50 0.34
C LEU A 6 0.57 -4.25 -0.11
N ILE A 7 0.44 -3.28 0.79
CA ILE A 7 -0.08 -1.96 0.48
C ILE A 7 1.10 -1.00 0.44
N VAL A 8 1.35 -0.46 -0.74
CA VAL A 8 2.40 0.54 -0.97
C VAL A 8 1.75 1.89 -1.13
N TYR A 9 2.26 2.90 -0.42
CA TYR A 9 1.76 4.25 -0.57
C TYR A 9 2.85 5.30 -0.63
N ASP A 10 2.57 6.38 -1.36
CA ASP A 10 3.22 7.67 -1.19
C ASP A 10 2.23 8.63 -0.53
N SER A 11 2.73 9.55 0.27
CA SER A 11 1.91 10.62 0.84
C SER A 11 2.72 11.89 1.08
N TYR A 12 2.15 13.02 0.68
CA TYR A 12 2.77 14.33 0.88
C TYR A 12 2.27 15.00 2.16
N THR A 13 0.95 15.03 2.38
CA THR A 13 0.31 15.68 3.55
C THR A 13 -0.34 14.69 4.51
N GLY A 14 -0.24 13.38 4.27
CA GLY A 14 -0.83 12.34 5.12
C GLY A 14 -2.17 11.78 4.64
N ASN A 15 -2.90 12.46 3.74
CA ASN A 15 -4.23 11.99 3.30
C ASN A 15 -4.18 10.58 2.70
N THR A 16 -3.25 10.33 1.78
CA THR A 16 -3.08 8.99 1.18
C THR A 16 -2.60 7.96 2.19
N GLU A 17 -1.83 8.36 3.20
CA GLU A 17 -1.40 7.47 4.29
C GLU A 17 -2.60 7.03 5.14
N GLU A 18 -3.50 7.96 5.48
CA GLU A 18 -4.76 7.66 6.18
C GLU A 18 -5.64 6.71 5.37
N MET A 19 -5.76 6.94 4.06
CA MET A 19 -6.46 6.03 3.16
C MET A 19 -5.83 4.64 3.15
N ALA A 20 -4.50 4.55 3.05
CA ALA A 20 -3.78 3.27 3.01
C ALA A 20 -3.95 2.48 4.33
N LYS A 21 -3.96 3.17 5.49
CA LYS A 21 -4.28 2.57 6.80
C LYS A 21 -5.71 2.05 6.85
N ALA A 22 -6.68 2.79 6.33
CA ALA A 22 -8.07 2.34 6.29
C ALA A 22 -8.26 1.10 5.38
N VAL A 23 -7.55 1.04 4.24
CA VAL A 23 -7.54 -0.15 3.37
C VAL A 23 -6.89 -1.33 4.09
N ALA A 24 -5.77 -1.11 4.79
CA ALA A 24 -5.12 -2.14 5.60
C ALA A 24 -6.07 -2.73 6.64
N GLU A 25 -6.74 -1.87 7.42
CA GLU A 25 -7.72 -2.28 8.43
C GLU A 25 -8.86 -3.10 7.81
N GLY A 26 -9.38 -2.69 6.65
CA GLY A 26 -10.42 -3.43 5.93
C GLY A 26 -9.97 -4.81 5.47
N ALA A 27 -8.75 -4.91 4.94
CA ALA A 27 -8.17 -6.17 4.50
C ALA A 27 -7.84 -7.12 5.66
N GLU A 28 -7.32 -6.60 6.78
CA GLU A 28 -7.10 -7.37 8.00
C GLU A 28 -8.41 -7.92 8.57
N LYS A 29 -9.48 -7.11 8.59
CA LYS A 29 -10.83 -7.55 8.98
C LYS A 29 -11.38 -8.66 8.08
N ALA A 30 -10.98 -8.68 6.80
CA ALA A 30 -11.34 -9.75 5.86
C ALA A 30 -10.47 -11.01 6.02
N GLY A 31 -9.48 -11.02 6.92
CA GLY A 31 -8.64 -12.16 7.23
C GLY A 31 -7.33 -12.22 6.45
N ALA A 32 -6.93 -11.15 5.75
CA ALA A 32 -5.62 -11.06 5.12
C ALA A 32 -4.55 -10.57 6.09
N LYS A 33 -3.30 -11.01 5.89
CA LYS A 33 -2.12 -10.47 6.56
C LYS A 33 -1.58 -9.31 5.75
N VAL A 34 -1.68 -8.09 6.28
CA VAL A 34 -1.30 -6.89 5.56
C VAL A 34 0.08 -6.40 5.98
N VAL A 35 0.88 -5.97 5.00
CA VAL A 35 2.08 -5.18 5.20
C VAL A 35 1.85 -3.83 4.53
N LEU A 36 2.01 -2.75 5.29
CA LEU A 36 1.87 -1.38 4.82
C LEU A 36 3.25 -0.73 4.77
N LYS A 37 3.70 -0.31 3.59
CA LYS A 37 5.02 0.30 3.37
C LYS A 37 4.90 1.64 2.63
N LYS A 38 5.77 2.59 2.96
CA LYS A 38 5.99 3.75 2.08
C LYS A 38 6.75 3.31 0.83
N VAL A 39 6.54 4.00 -0.29
CA VAL A 39 7.19 3.68 -1.56
C VAL A 39 8.72 3.61 -1.45
N GLU A 40 9.34 4.44 -0.61
CA GLU A 40 10.78 4.45 -0.37
C GLU A 40 11.32 3.21 0.38
N GLU A 41 10.43 2.40 0.96
CA GLU A 41 10.76 1.21 1.75
C GLU A 41 10.60 -0.10 0.95
N VAL A 42 10.16 0.00 -0.32
CA VAL A 42 9.83 -1.15 -1.17
C VAL A 42 10.96 -1.41 -2.16
N ILE A 43 11.37 -2.67 -2.25
CA ILE A 43 12.30 -3.16 -3.27
C ILE A 43 11.59 -4.16 -4.19
N ALA A 44 12.15 -4.40 -5.38
CA ALA A 44 11.52 -5.28 -6.39
C ALA A 44 11.32 -6.72 -5.86
N GLU A 45 12.19 -7.16 -4.97
CA GLU A 45 12.15 -8.50 -4.37
C GLU A 45 10.97 -8.68 -3.41
N ASP A 46 10.49 -7.59 -2.79
CA ASP A 46 9.35 -7.65 -1.86
C ASP A 46 8.11 -8.24 -2.56
N PHE A 47 7.89 -7.90 -3.83
CA PHE A 47 6.68 -8.30 -4.57
C PHE A 47 6.54 -9.82 -4.73
N MET A 48 7.61 -10.61 -4.61
CA MET A 48 7.53 -12.06 -4.73
C MET A 48 6.91 -12.75 -3.50
N GLU A 49 6.80 -12.05 -2.37
CA GLU A 49 6.35 -12.63 -1.10
C GLU A 49 4.85 -12.50 -0.82
N TYR A 50 4.11 -11.79 -1.68
CA TYR A 50 2.72 -11.41 -1.45
C TYR A 50 1.78 -11.96 -2.53
N ASP A 51 0.54 -12.23 -2.13
CA ASP A 51 -0.52 -12.75 -3.00
C ASP A 51 -1.30 -11.64 -3.70
N GLY A 52 -1.19 -10.39 -3.21
CA GLY A 52 -1.89 -9.25 -3.78
C GLY A 52 -1.32 -7.91 -3.33
N PHE A 53 -1.66 -6.87 -4.10
CA PHE A 53 -1.08 -5.54 -3.98
C PHE A 53 -2.14 -4.46 -4.04
N ALA A 54 -1.93 -3.36 -3.31
CA ALA A 54 -2.65 -2.11 -3.47
C ALA A 54 -1.66 -0.95 -3.50
N PHE A 55 -1.89 0.03 -4.39
CA PHE A 55 -1.03 1.19 -4.55
C PHE A 55 -1.83 2.48 -4.33
N GLY A 56 -1.34 3.36 -3.47
CA GLY A 56 -1.93 4.67 -3.20
C GLY A 56 -0.92 5.79 -3.40
N THR A 57 -1.26 6.82 -4.17
CA THR A 57 -0.41 8.02 -4.32
C THR A 57 -1.27 9.27 -4.23
N PRO A 58 -0.73 10.43 -3.82
CA PRO A 58 -1.41 11.70 -4.04
C PRO A 58 -1.52 11.98 -5.55
N THR A 59 -2.60 12.64 -5.94
CA THR A 59 -2.73 13.13 -7.32
C THR A 59 -1.83 14.34 -7.51
N HIS A 60 -0.82 14.22 -8.37
CA HIS A 60 0.00 15.34 -8.82
C HIS A 60 -0.43 15.73 -10.24
N CYS A 61 -1.20 16.81 -10.38
CA CYS A 61 -1.65 17.32 -11.69
C CYS A 61 -2.34 16.28 -12.59
N GLY A 62 -3.14 15.37 -12.00
CA GLY A 62 -3.87 14.33 -12.73
C GLY A 62 -3.10 13.04 -12.96
N THR A 63 -1.85 12.96 -12.49
CA THR A 63 -1.04 11.73 -12.53
C THR A 63 -0.75 11.22 -11.12
N MET A 64 -0.17 10.02 -11.05
CA MET A 64 0.45 9.49 -9.84
C MET A 64 1.67 10.34 -9.46
N SER A 65 2.15 10.16 -8.22
CA SER A 65 3.43 10.73 -7.82
C SER A 65 4.59 10.09 -8.61
N SER A 66 5.72 10.79 -8.67
CA SER A 66 6.89 10.39 -9.47
C SER A 66 7.88 9.50 -8.71
N LYS A 67 7.46 8.97 -7.56
CA LYS A 67 8.30 8.13 -6.70
C LYS A 67 8.19 6.67 -7.08
#